data_AF-A0A4R4G6D2-F1
#
_entry.id   AF-A0A4R4G6D2-F1
#
_cell.length_a   1.000
_cell.length_b   1.000
_cell.length_c   1.000
_cell.angle_alpha   90.00
_cell.angle_beta   90.00
_cell.angle_gamma   90.00
#
_symmetry.space_group_name_H-M   'P 1'
#
loop_
_entity.id
_entity.type
_entity.pdbx_description
1 polymer ?
#
loop_
_entity_poly.entity_id
_entity_poly.type
_entity_poly.pdbx_seq_one_letter_code
_entity_poly.pdbx_strand_id
1 'polypeptide(L)'
;MGYLLWFGIVVLAFAWMHYFTELSARQKGTISAVVTLLIAGAIAYNVRSDREREHITAIELKYRSGQTLVCGGVEVNATTFDYSVGTQSFIGLKGTPHYQRIFNARECE
;
A
#
# COMPACT_ATOMS: atom_id res chain seq x y z
N MET A 1 6.27 -2.13 -13.35
CA MET A 1 7.22 -2.83 -14.24
C MET A 1 8.58 -3.18 -13.58
N GLY A 2 8.91 -2.66 -12.39
CA GLY A 2 10.16 -3.00 -11.68
C GLY A 2 10.24 -4.44 -11.13
N TYR A 3 9.12 -5.17 -11.10
CA TYR A 3 9.09 -6.54 -10.54
C TYR A 3 9.82 -7.58 -11.40
N LEU A 4 10.06 -7.30 -12.70
CA LEU A 4 10.83 -8.19 -13.57
C LEU A 4 12.33 -8.11 -13.31
N LEU A 5 12.84 -6.95 -12.86
CA LEU A 5 14.25 -6.79 -12.46
C LEU A 5 14.62 -7.71 -11.29
N TRP A 6 13.64 -8.10 -10.48
CA TRP A 6 13.84 -9.00 -9.36
C TRP A 6 14.35 -10.38 -9.78
N PHE A 7 13.81 -10.95 -10.86
CA PHE A 7 14.26 -12.25 -11.36
C PHE A 7 15.75 -12.23 -11.74
N GLY A 8 16.24 -11.12 -12.29
CA GLY A 8 17.66 -10.93 -12.57
C GLY A 8 18.53 -10.93 -11.31
N ILE A 9 18.07 -10.28 -10.23
CA ILE A 9 18.78 -10.24 -8.93
C ILE A 9 18.84 -11.63 -8.30
N VAL A 10 17.76 -12.42 -8.36
CA VAL A 10 17.74 -13.81 -7.86
C VAL A 10 18.75 -14.68 -8.59
N VAL A 11 18.77 -14.60 -9.92
CA VAL A 11 19.69 -15.40 -10.76
C VAL A 11 21.14 -15.01 -10.47
N LEU A 12 21.43 -13.72 -10.33
CA LEU A 12 22.77 -13.24 -9.94
C LEU A 12 23.19 -13.72 -8.55
N ALA A 13 22.28 -13.67 -7.56
CA ALA A 13 22.56 -14.17 -6.21
C ALA A 13 22.83 -15.68 -6.22
N PHE A 14 22.08 -16.45 -7.00
CA PHE A 14 22.30 -17.90 -7.14
C PHE A 14 23.63 -18.21 -7.83
N ALA A 15 23.97 -17.49 -8.91
CA ALA A 15 25.26 -17.60 -9.58
C ALA A 15 26.42 -17.26 -8.63
N TRP A 16 26.29 -16.20 -7.84
CA TRP A 16 27.27 -15.82 -6.83
C TRP A 16 27.48 -16.94 -5.79
N MET A 17 26.40 -17.49 -5.22
CA MET A 17 26.50 -18.60 -4.27
C MET A 17 27.12 -19.85 -4.90
N HIS A 18 26.83 -20.14 -6.17
CA HIS A 18 27.39 -21.32 -6.84
C HIS A 18 28.92 -21.26 -6.93
N TYR A 19 29.47 -20.11 -7.33
CA TYR A 19 30.92 -19.95 -7.55
C TYR A 19 31.72 -19.62 -6.30
N PHE A 20 31.16 -18.89 -5.33
CA PHE A 20 31.92 -18.38 -4.19
C PHE A 20 31.72 -19.16 -2.88
N THR A 21 30.89 -20.21 -2.86
CA THR A 21 30.62 -20.95 -1.62
C THR A 21 30.69 -22.47 -1.77
N GLU A 22 31.44 -23.11 -0.86
CA GLU A 22 31.49 -24.56 -0.66
C GLU A 22 30.26 -25.09 0.12
N LEU A 23 29.08 -24.48 -0.09
CA LEU A 23 27.86 -24.91 0.57
C LEU A 23 27.34 -26.21 -0.04
N SER A 24 26.87 -27.12 0.81
CA SER A 24 26.18 -28.33 0.36
C SER A 24 24.88 -27.99 -0.39
N ALA A 25 24.42 -28.88 -1.28
CA ALA A 25 23.21 -28.66 -2.08
C ALA A 25 21.97 -28.34 -1.22
N ARG A 26 21.86 -28.94 -0.02
CA ARG A 26 20.79 -28.65 0.94
C ARG A 26 20.87 -27.22 1.47
N GLN A 27 22.07 -26.74 1.83
CA GLN A 27 22.25 -25.36 2.32
C GLN A 27 21.97 -24.33 1.23
N LYS A 28 22.43 -24.58 -0.01
CA LYS A 28 22.12 -23.71 -1.16
C LYS A 28 20.61 -23.64 -1.42
N GLY A 29 19.90 -24.77 -1.32
CA GLY A 29 18.45 -24.84 -1.43
C GLY A 29 17.72 -24.04 -0.33
N THR A 30 18.12 -24.23 0.93
CA THR A 30 17.51 -23.51 2.06
C THR A 30 17.72 -22.00 1.95
N ILE A 31 18.94 -21.55 1.67
CA ILE A 31 19.23 -20.12 1.52
C ILE A 31 18.44 -19.53 0.36
N SER A 32 18.38 -20.22 -0.78
CA SER A 32 17.60 -19.76 -1.93
C SER A 32 16.11 -19.64 -1.58
N ALA A 33 15.54 -20.63 -0.88
CA ALA A 33 14.14 -20.59 -0.45
C ALA A 33 13.86 -19.42 0.51
N VAL A 34 14.74 -19.18 1.48
CA VAL A 34 14.61 -18.06 2.43
C VAL A 34 14.67 -16.72 1.69
N VAL A 35 15.64 -16.53 0.80
CA VAL A 35 15.76 -15.32 -0.02
C VAL A 35 14.51 -15.14 -0.86
N THR A 36 14.06 -16.16 -1.58
CA THR A 36 12.84 -16.08 -2.39
C THR A 36 11.62 -15.67 -1.56
N LEU A 37 11.45 -16.23 -0.36
CA LEU A 37 10.35 -15.87 0.54
C LEU A 37 10.42 -14.41 0.99
N LEU A 38 11.60 -13.93 1.38
CA LEU A 38 11.78 -12.54 1.81
C LEU A 38 11.37 -11.57 0.71
N ILE A 39 11.77 -11.82 -0.53
CA ILE A 39 11.41 -10.91 -1.62
C ILE A 39 9.98 -11.10 -2.09
N ALA A 40 9.43 -12.31 -2.10
CA ALA A 40 7.99 -12.50 -2.31
C ALA A 40 7.18 -11.66 -1.30
N GLY A 41 7.62 -11.63 -0.04
CA GLY A 41 7.05 -10.77 1.00
C GLY A 41 7.17 -9.27 0.68
N ALA A 42 8.36 -8.81 0.27
CA ALA A 42 8.57 -7.42 -0.13
C ALA A 42 7.71 -7.00 -1.33
N ILE A 43 7.57 -7.87 -2.34
CA ILE A 43 6.70 -7.63 -3.50
C ILE A 43 5.24 -7.56 -3.05
N ALA A 44 4.78 -8.50 -2.23
CA ALA A 44 3.42 -8.51 -1.71
C ALA A 44 3.10 -7.23 -0.92
N TYR A 45 4.04 -6.76 -0.09
CA TYR A 45 3.91 -5.49 0.62
C TYR A 45 3.78 -4.30 -0.34
N ASN A 46 4.63 -4.20 -1.36
CA ASN A 46 4.56 -3.11 -2.33
C ASN A 46 3.23 -3.12 -3.10
N VAL A 47 2.81 -4.29 -3.59
CA VAL A 47 1.51 -4.43 -4.28
C VAL A 47 0.35 -4.00 -3.38
N ARG A 48 0.40 -4.36 -2.08
CA ARG A 48 -0.61 -3.92 -1.11
C ARG A 48 -0.57 -2.40 -0.91
N SER A 49 0.61 -1.80 -0.76
CA SER A 49 0.77 -0.35 -0.59
C SER A 49 0.29 0.43 -1.82
N ASP A 50 0.60 -0.07 -3.02
CA ASP A 50 0.17 0.55 -4.28
C ASP A 50 -1.36 0.55 -4.39
N ARG A 51 -2.01 -0.57 -4.10
CA ARG A 51 -3.49 -0.66 -4.06
C ARG A 51 -4.11 0.30 -3.05
N GLU A 52 -3.52 0.43 -1.86
CA GLU A 52 -4.01 1.38 -0.85
C GLU A 52 -3.89 2.84 -1.31
N ARG A 53 -2.80 3.19 -2.01
CA ARG A 53 -2.61 4.54 -2.58
C ARG A 53 -3.60 4.82 -3.71
N GLU A 54 -3.82 3.84 -4.59
CA GLU A 54 -4.82 3.94 -5.66
C GLU A 54 -6.22 4.14 -5.07
N HIS A 55 -6.57 3.39 -4.03
CA HIS A 55 -7.84 3.54 -3.31
C HIS A 55 -8.03 4.96 -2.77
N ILE A 56 -7.07 5.45 -1.99
CA ILE A 56 -7.14 6.80 -1.41
C ILE A 56 -7.25 7.87 -2.50
N THR A 57 -6.50 7.72 -3.59
CA THR A 57 -6.54 8.64 -4.73
C THR A 57 -7.92 8.65 -5.39
N ALA A 58 -8.55 7.48 -5.55
CA ALA A 58 -9.89 7.36 -6.10
C ALA A 58 -10.94 8.02 -5.19
N ILE A 59 -10.84 7.80 -3.88
CA ILE A 59 -11.71 8.43 -2.86
C ILE A 59 -11.55 9.95 -2.87
N GLU A 60 -10.31 10.44 -2.88
CA GLU A 60 -10.03 11.88 -2.98
C GLU A 60 -10.60 12.49 -4.26
N LEU A 61 -10.43 11.81 -5.40
CA LEU A 61 -10.94 12.29 -6.69
C LEU A 61 -12.47 12.37 -6.69
N LYS A 62 -13.15 11.34 -6.18
CA LYS A 62 -14.62 11.35 -6.01
C LYS A 62 -15.06 12.55 -5.17
N TYR A 63 -14.45 12.74 -3.99
CA TYR A 63 -14.74 13.87 -3.12
C TYR A 63 -14.53 15.23 -3.81
N ARG A 64 -13.38 15.42 -4.46
CA ARG A 64 -13.05 16.65 -5.19
C ARG A 64 -13.99 16.92 -6.36
N SER A 65 -14.55 15.88 -6.97
CA SER A 65 -15.58 15.99 -8.01
C SER A 65 -16.97 16.37 -7.47
N GLY A 66 -17.11 16.55 -6.15
CA GLY A 66 -18.37 16.93 -5.50
C GLY A 66 -19.27 15.75 -5.12
N GLN A 67 -18.79 14.51 -5.24
CA GLN A 67 -19.57 13.34 -4.83
C GLN A 67 -19.63 13.21 -3.31
N THR A 68 -20.72 12.66 -2.81
CA THR A 68 -20.85 12.26 -1.40
C THR A 68 -20.31 10.84 -1.24
N LEU A 69 -19.45 10.65 -0.25
CA LEU A 69 -18.83 9.38 0.10
C LEU A 69 -19.47 8.81 1.36
N VAL A 70 -19.41 7.50 1.56
CA VAL A 70 -19.80 6.87 2.83
C VAL A 70 -18.57 6.38 3.61
N CYS A 71 -18.33 6.95 4.78
CA CYS A 71 -17.24 6.53 5.68
C CYS A 71 -17.82 6.03 7.00
N GLY A 72 -17.65 4.74 7.32
CA GLY A 72 -18.18 4.16 8.56
C GLY A 72 -19.69 4.36 8.74
N GLY A 73 -20.45 4.39 7.65
CA GLY A 73 -21.90 4.63 7.65
C GLY A 73 -22.31 6.11 7.75
N VAL A 74 -21.36 7.05 7.69
CA VAL A 74 -21.62 8.49 7.69
C VAL A 74 -21.37 9.07 6.30
N GLU A 75 -22.29 9.92 5.83
CA GLU A 75 -22.13 10.66 4.58
C GLU A 75 -21.07 11.77 4.73
N VAL A 76 -20.07 11.75 3.87
CA VAL A 76 -18.95 12.69 3.83
C VAL A 76 -19.00 13.46 2.52
N ASN A 77 -19.13 14.77 2.59
CA ASN A 77 -19.19 15.67 1.45
C ASN A 77 -18.60 17.06 1.81
N ALA A 78 -18.44 17.92 0.80
CA ALA A 78 -17.81 19.23 0.95
C ALA A 78 -18.61 20.24 1.80
N THR A 79 -19.87 19.95 2.15
CA THR A 79 -20.68 20.85 3.01
C THR A 79 -20.51 20.51 4.49
N THR A 80 -20.13 19.28 4.81
CA THR A 80 -20.04 18.78 6.19
C THR A 80 -18.62 18.43 6.63
N PHE A 81 -17.72 18.17 5.69
CA PHE A 81 -16.32 17.82 5.95
C PHE A 81 -15.37 18.64 5.07
N ASP A 82 -14.12 18.72 5.50
CA ASP A 82 -12.98 19.18 4.73
C ASP A 82 -11.97 18.03 4.55
N TYR A 83 -11.17 18.04 3.49
CA TYR A 83 -10.17 17.00 3.23
C TYR A 83 -8.76 17.50 3.54
N SER A 84 -8.13 16.90 4.54
CA SER A 84 -6.73 17.13 4.90
C SER A 84 -5.82 16.22 4.07
N VAL A 85 -5.12 16.81 3.09
CA VAL A 85 -4.15 16.11 2.23
C VAL A 85 -3.00 15.52 3.05
N GLY A 86 -2.52 16.22 4.09
CA GLY A 86 -1.36 15.79 4.87
C GLY A 86 -1.60 14.52 5.68
N THR A 87 -2.85 14.29 6.12
CA THR A 87 -3.24 13.09 6.89
C THR A 87 -4.15 12.16 6.10
N GLN A 88 -4.48 12.49 4.84
CA GLN A 88 -5.41 11.78 3.98
C GLN A 88 -6.74 11.47 4.69
N SER A 89 -7.30 12.48 5.35
CA SER A 89 -8.46 12.32 6.23
C SER A 89 -9.51 13.40 6.01
N PHE A 90 -10.76 13.04 6.18
CA PHE A 90 -11.90 13.95 6.19
C PHE A 90 -12.14 14.45 7.61
N ILE A 91 -12.21 15.77 7.79
CA ILE A 91 -12.35 16.46 9.06
C ILE A 91 -13.69 17.20 9.07
N GLY A 92 -14.56 16.88 10.02
CA GLY A 92 -15.87 17.52 10.11
C GLY A 92 -15.77 19.02 10.41
N LEU A 93 -16.51 19.82 9.64
CA LEU A 93 -16.50 21.27 9.71
C LEU A 93 -17.17 21.79 10.99
N LYS A 94 -16.70 22.95 11.47
CA LYS A 94 -17.33 23.69 12.59
C LYS A 94 -18.78 24.04 12.25
N GLY A 95 -19.69 23.83 13.20
CA GLY A 95 -21.11 24.13 13.03
C GLY A 95 -21.92 23.03 12.33
N THR A 96 -21.30 21.89 12.03
CA THR A 96 -21.99 20.71 11.46
C THR A 96 -22.18 19.62 12.53
N PRO A 97 -23.12 18.67 12.35
CA PRO A 97 -23.29 17.54 13.27
C PRO A 97 -22.06 16.62 13.39
N HIS A 98 -21.07 16.79 12.52
CA HIS A 98 -19.86 15.98 12.46
C HIS A 98 -18.61 16.71 12.93
N TYR A 99 -18.75 17.88 13.55
CA TYR A 99 -17.59 18.64 14.06
C TYR A 99 -16.67 17.78 14.93
N GLN A 100 -15.35 17.89 14.70
CA GLN A 100 -14.28 17.10 15.33
C GLN A 100 -14.29 15.59 15.01
N ARG A 101 -15.20 15.09 14.16
CA ARG A 101 -15.09 13.73 13.63
C ARG A 101 -14.04 13.69 12.53
N ILE A 102 -13.25 12.63 12.55
CA ILE A 102 -12.19 12.38 11.57
C ILE A 102 -12.43 11.00 10.98
N PHE A 103 -12.45 10.93 9.65
CA PHE A 103 -12.48 9.67 8.91
C PHE A 103 -11.24 9.58 8.04
N ASN A 104 -10.50 8.48 8.13
CA ASN A 104 -9.39 8.24 7.22
C ASN A 104 -9.95 7.89 5.83
N ALA A 105 -9.43 8.49 4.77
CA ALA A 105 -9.88 8.21 3.41
C ALA A 105 -9.71 6.73 3.02
N ARG A 106 -8.78 6.01 3.65
CA ARG A 106 -8.59 4.56 3.48
C ARG A 106 -9.79 3.73 3.96
N GLU A 107 -10.55 4.24 4.92
CA GLU A 107 -11.66 3.53 5.59
C GLU A 107 -13.03 3.93 5.02
N CYS A 108 -13.04 4.85 4.06
CA CYS A 108 -14.20 5.24 3.29
C CYS A 108 -14.36 4.31 2.09
N GLU A 109 -15.63 3.96 1.78
CA GLU A 109 -16.07 3.00 0.73
C GLU A 109 -15.00 2.09 0.12
#